data_AF-A0A067SW54-F1
#
_entry.id   AF-A0A067SW54-F1
#
_cell.length_a   1.000
_cell.length_b   1.000
_cell.length_c   1.000
_cell.angle_alpha   90.00
_cell.angle_beta   90.00
_cell.angle_gamma   90.00
#
_symmetry.space_group_name_H-M   'P 1'
#
loop_
_entity.id
_entity.type
_entity.pdbx_description
1 polymer ?
#
loop_
_entity_poly.entity_id
_entity_poly.type
_entity_poly.pdbx_seq_one_letter_code
_entity_poly.pdbx_strand_id
1 'polypeptide(L)' 'MKLSVASLLFSLAFISQGLATPAPAAPQPTCVLHCGGPYNLSCPGGYRCCGPLVVGVGGTCFPGATGICPL' A
#
# COMPACT_ATOMS: atom_id res chain seq x y z
N MET A 1 13.63 9.58 49.25
CA MET A 1 13.11 8.91 48.04
C MET A 1 13.13 9.93 46.90
N LYS A 2 14.03 9.80 45.92
CA LYS A 2 14.13 10.71 44.76
C LYS A 2 13.88 9.86 43.53
N LEU A 3 12.60 9.68 43.18
CA LEU A 3 12.18 8.98 41.98
C LEU A 3 12.58 9.85 40.79
N SER A 4 13.56 9.36 40.03
CA SER A 4 14.20 10.05 38.92
C SER A 4 13.16 10.26 37.81
N VAL A 5 12.76 11.51 37.60
CA VAL A 5 11.85 11.98 36.54
C VAL A 5 12.28 11.49 35.15
N ALA A 6 13.56 11.14 34.98
CA ALA A 6 14.13 10.62 33.74
C ALA A 6 13.51 9.29 33.26
N SER A 7 13.07 8.40 34.16
CA SER A 7 12.50 7.11 33.74
C SER A 7 11.06 7.22 33.23
N LEU A 8 10.33 8.28 33.59
CA LEU A 8 8.94 8.50 33.16
C LEU A 8 8.85 9.00 31.71
N LEU A 9 9.88 9.71 31.23
CA LEU A 9 9.93 10.24 29.86
C LEU A 9 10.24 9.16 28.82
N PHE A 10 10.99 8.12 29.19
CA PHE A 10 11.31 7.02 28.26
C PHE A 10 10.08 6.17 27.90
N SER A 11 9.10 6.05 28.81
CA SER A 11 7.90 5.24 28.59
C SER A 11 6.93 5.86 27.58
N LEU A 12 6.91 7.21 27.44
CA LEU A 12 5.96 7.90 26.57
C LEU A 12 6.29 7.80 25.08
N ALA A 13 7.55 7.52 24.72
CA ALA A 13 7.99 7.47 23.32
C ALA A 13 7.53 6.20 22.57
N PHE A 14 7.05 5.17 23.27
CA PHE A 14 6.65 3.89 22.65
C PHE A 14 5.19 3.84 22.16
N ILE A 15 4.35 4.81 22.54
CA ILE A 15 2.90 4.76 22.25
C ILE A 15 2.56 5.42 20.89
N SER A 16 3.50 6.15 20.27
CA SER A 16 3.24 6.98 19.09
C SER A 16 3.15 6.23 17.76
N GLN A 17 3.39 4.92 17.70
CA GLN A 17 3.48 4.17 16.43
C GLN A 17 2.17 3.49 16.00
N GLY A 18 1.04 3.73 16.69
CA GLY A 18 -0.21 2.99 16.48
C GLY A 18 -1.17 3.50 15.39
N LEU A 19 -0.82 4.55 14.64
CA LEU A 19 -1.69 5.13 13.59
C LEU A 19 -1.25 4.71 12.18
N ALA A 20 -0.91 3.44 12.00
CA ALA A 20 -1.01 2.82 10.68
C ALA A 20 -2.48 2.42 10.48
N THR A 21 -3.35 3.40 10.21
CA THR A 21 -4.70 3.12 9.72
C THR A 21 -4.54 2.25 8.48
N PRO A 22 -5.10 1.02 8.44
CA PRO A 22 -5.10 0.24 7.22
C PRO A 22 -5.70 1.12 6.13
N ALA A 23 -4.91 1.41 5.09
CA ALA A 23 -5.45 2.08 3.92
C ALA A 23 -6.71 1.29 3.51
N PRO A 24 -7.85 1.95 3.25
CA PRO A 24 -9.08 1.24 2.91
C PRO A 24 -8.74 0.22 1.84
N ALA A 25 -8.92 -1.08 2.15
CA ALA A 25 -8.75 -2.13 1.17
C ALA A 25 -9.70 -1.80 0.04
N ALA A 26 -9.14 -1.34 -1.08
CA ALA A 26 -9.95 -0.89 -2.18
C ALA A 26 -10.87 -2.04 -2.62
N PRO A 27 -12.08 -1.74 -3.15
CA PRO A 27 -13.04 -2.75 -3.54
C PRO A 27 -12.34 -3.83 -4.36
N GLN A 28 -12.25 -5.05 -3.83
CA GLN A 28 -11.63 -6.14 -4.55
C GLN A 28 -12.53 -6.46 -5.74
N PRO A 29 -12.06 -6.24 -6.98
CA PRO A 29 -12.87 -6.60 -8.14
C PRO A 29 -13.03 -8.13 -8.14
N THR A 30 -14.24 -8.61 -8.43
CA THR A 30 -14.54 -10.05 -8.60
C THR A 30 -13.71 -10.71 -9.70
N CYS A 31 -13.06 -9.89 -10.55
CA CYS A 31 -12.15 -10.27 -11.60
C CYS A 31 -10.82 -9.53 -11.41
N VAL A 32 -9.69 -10.24 -11.39
CA VAL A 32 -8.36 -9.60 -11.39
C VAL A 32 -8.07 -9.09 -12.80
N LEU A 33 -7.88 -7.78 -12.93
CA LEU A 33 -7.45 -7.16 -14.19
C LEU A 33 -5.93 -7.16 -14.28
N HIS A 34 -5.39 -7.53 -15.45
CA HIS A 34 -3.97 -7.54 -15.74
C HIS A 34 -3.58 -6.43 -16.73
N CYS A 35 -2.34 -5.99 -16.62
CA CYS A 35 -1.71 -5.00 -17.50
C CYS A 35 -0.33 -5.47 -17.94
N GLY A 36 0.21 -4.96 -19.04
CA GLY A 36 1.48 -5.37 -19.62
C GLY A 36 1.41 -6.74 -20.32
N GLY A 37 2.44 -7.56 -20.13
CA GLY A 37 2.52 -8.90 -20.73
C GLY A 37 2.82 -8.89 -22.24
N PRO A 38 2.70 -10.06 -22.92
CA PRO A 38 3.02 -10.20 -24.35
C PRO A 38 2.10 -9.38 -25.26
N TYR A 39 0.92 -9.00 -24.77
CA TYR A 39 -0.07 -8.22 -25.51
C TYR A 39 -0.07 -6.72 -25.15
N ASN A 40 0.86 -6.26 -24.31
CA ASN A 40 0.94 -4.86 -23.85
C ASN A 40 -0.41 -4.30 -23.36
N LEU A 41 -1.12 -5.07 -22.52
CA LEU A 41 -2.43 -4.68 -22.01
C LEU A 41 -2.34 -3.41 -21.17
N SER A 42 -3.33 -2.53 -21.27
CA SER A 42 -3.44 -1.33 -20.44
C SER A 42 -4.59 -1.46 -19.45
N CYS A 43 -4.43 -0.89 -18.26
CA CYS A 43 -5.53 -0.81 -17.30
C CYS A 43 -6.63 0.14 -17.82
N PRO A 44 -7.90 -0.16 -17.53
CA PRO A 44 -9.00 0.72 -17.88
C PRO A 44 -8.93 2.06 -17.13
N GLY A 45 -9.68 3.05 -17.60
CA GLY A 45 -9.73 4.37 -16.97
C GLY A 45 -10.09 4.31 -15.49
N GLY A 46 -9.38 5.08 -14.67
CA GLY A 46 -9.55 5.05 -13.22
C GLY A 46 -8.84 3.90 -12.52
N TYR A 47 -8.05 3.09 -13.23
CA TYR A 47 -7.17 2.08 -12.67
C TYR A 47 -5.71 2.38 -13.02
N ARG A 48 -4.79 1.86 -12.21
CA ARG A 48 -3.34 1.95 -12.40
C ARG A 48 -2.73 0.56 -12.43
N CYS A 49 -1.69 0.39 -13.23
CA CYS A 49 -0.93 -0.86 -13.29
C CYS A 49 0.05 -0.93 -12.13
N CYS A 50 -0.09 -1.93 -11.27
CA CYS A 50 0.81 -2.19 -10.17
C CYS A 50 1.62 -3.45 -10.38
N GLY A 51 2.83 -3.41 -9.81
CA GLY A 51 3.84 -4.44 -9.99
C GLY A 51 3.64 -5.67 -9.09
N PRO A 52 4.51 -6.68 -9.30
CA PRO A 52 5.81 -6.59 -9.97
C PRO A 52 5.69 -6.53 -11.51
N LEU A 53 6.17 -5.43 -12.13
CA LEU A 53 6.27 -5.34 -13.59
C LEU A 53 7.52 -6.09 -14.06
N VAL A 54 7.38 -7.39 -14.33
CA VAL A 54 8.42 -8.14 -15.02
C VAL A 54 8.18 -7.99 -16.53
N VAL A 55 9.23 -7.66 -17.27
CA VAL A 55 9.20 -7.51 -18.73
C VAL A 55 8.64 -8.81 -19.34
N GLY A 56 7.53 -8.70 -20.08
CA GLY A 56 6.86 -9.84 -20.71
C GLY A 56 5.82 -10.57 -19.86
N VAL A 57 5.74 -10.34 -18.53
CA VAL A 57 4.72 -10.96 -17.66
C VAL A 57 3.59 -9.98 -17.34
N GLY A 58 3.92 -8.70 -17.15
CA GLY A 58 2.93 -7.69 -16.78
C GLY A 58 2.61 -7.65 -15.28
N GLY A 59 1.61 -6.86 -14.90
CA GLY A 59 1.18 -6.62 -13.52
C GLY A 59 -0.34 -6.74 -13.34
N THR A 60 -0.85 -6.19 -12.25
CA THR A 60 -2.28 -6.17 -11.90
C THR A 60 -2.81 -4.75 -11.77
N CYS A 61 -4.05 -4.54 -12.19
CA CYS A 61 -4.70 -3.24 -12.14
C CYS A 61 -5.38 -3.01 -10.79
N PHE A 62 -5.13 -1.86 -10.18
CA PHE A 62 -5.79 -1.44 -8.94
C PHE A 62 -6.56 -0.13 -9.12
N PRO A 63 -7.65 0.07 -8.36
CA PRO A 63 -8.53 1.23 -8.52
C PRO A 63 -7.92 2.53 -8.00
N GLY A 64 -7.88 3.53 -8.87
CA GLY A 64 -7.40 4.91 -8.74
C GLY A 64 -6.27 5.18 -9.76
N ALA A 65 -6.40 6.24 -10.54
CA ALA A 65 -5.46 6.54 -11.62
C ALA A 65 -4.06 6.99 -11.14
N THR A 66 -3.95 7.41 -9.87
CA THR A 66 -2.72 7.91 -9.25
C THR A 66 -2.58 7.33 -7.84
N GLY A 67 -1.39 7.45 -7.24
CA GLY A 67 -1.10 7.01 -5.88
C GLY A 67 -0.14 5.82 -5.80
N ILE A 68 0.08 5.34 -4.58
CA ILE A 68 0.98 4.23 -4.29
C ILE A 68 0.25 2.91 -4.57
N CYS A 69 0.95 1.96 -5.17
CA CYS A 69 0.43 0.60 -5.30
C CYS A 69 0.30 -0.06 -3.92
N PRO A 70 -0.78 -0.84 -3.66
CA PRO A 70 -0.89 -1.60 -2.42
C PRO A 70 0.28 -2.59 -2.32
N LEU A 71 0.84 -2.69 -1.10
CA LEU A 71 1.92 -3.61 -0.74
C LEU A 71 1.42 -5.06 -0.60
#